data_AF-A0A2V9S5U0-F1
#
_entry.id   AF-A0A2V9S5U0-F1
#
_cell.length_a   1.000
_cell.length_b   1.000
_cell.length_c   1.000
_cell.angle_alpha   90.00
_cell.angle_beta   90.00
_cell.angle_gamma   90.00
#
_symmetry.space_group_name_H-M   'P 1'
#
loop_
_entity.id
_entity.type
_entity.pdbx_description
1 polymer ?
#
loop_
_entity_poly.entity_id
_entity_poly.type
_entity_poly.pdbx_seq_one_letter_code
_entity_poly.pdbx_strand_id
1 'polypeptide(L)'
;MYVSKHDAEWQIYRTRFLIRAKQLTEPLIFVDALGREHCGHVGDYLVESSDGTRRIAPKEIFEDIYVAMGLARNNWPPLSRRELAIPELKRRVPARVVMQA
;
A
#
# COMPACT_ATOMS: atom_id res chain seq x y z
N MET A 1 -34.52 5.98 10.27
CA MET A 1 -33.22 5.93 10.98
C MET A 1 -32.13 5.96 9.93
N TYR A 2 -31.41 7.08 9.80
CA TYR A 2 -30.30 7.18 8.83
C TYR A 2 -29.09 6.47 9.43
N VAL A 3 -28.75 5.29 8.90
CA VAL A 3 -27.46 4.65 9.19
C VAL A 3 -26.40 5.47 8.47
N SER A 4 -25.63 6.25 9.23
CA SER A 4 -24.47 6.98 8.72
C SER A 4 -23.46 5.97 8.20
N LYS A 5 -23.38 5.82 6.87
CA LYS A 5 -22.26 5.17 6.17
C LYS A 5 -20.99 5.97 6.43
N HIS A 6 -20.40 5.81 7.61
CA HIS A 6 -18.99 6.10 7.79
C HIS A 6 -18.23 4.91 7.22
N ASP A 7 -18.19 4.75 5.89
CA ASP A 7 -17.08 3.98 5.31
C ASP A 7 -15.83 4.72 5.77
N ALA A 8 -15.10 4.15 6.73
CA ALA A 8 -13.97 4.84 7.32
C ALA A 8 -13.02 5.21 6.18
N GLU A 9 -12.70 6.49 6.07
CA GLU A 9 -12.01 6.98 4.92
C GLU A 9 -10.57 6.46 4.90
N TRP A 10 -10.08 6.09 3.72
CA TRP A 10 -8.69 5.62 3.58
C TRP A 10 -7.71 6.73 3.94
N GLN A 11 -6.81 6.40 4.84
CA GLN A 11 -5.78 7.29 5.36
C GLN A 11 -4.41 6.70 5.02
N ILE A 12 -3.44 7.55 4.68
CA ILE A 12 -2.06 7.14 4.44
C ILE A 12 -1.35 7.11 5.77
N TYR A 13 -0.55 6.08 5.97
CA TYR A 13 0.33 5.96 7.12
C TYR A 13 1.75 5.69 6.63
N ARG A 14 2.74 6.14 7.39
CA ARG A 14 4.15 5.89 7.11
C ARG A 14 4.78 5.06 8.21
N THR A 15 5.54 4.06 7.78
CA THR A 15 6.61 3.43 8.57
C THR A 15 7.85 3.33 7.67
N ARG A 16 8.55 2.19 7.68
CA ARG A 16 9.55 1.84 6.66
C ARG A 16 8.95 1.71 5.25
N PHE A 17 7.63 1.50 5.16
CA PHE A 17 6.88 1.44 3.90
C PHE A 17 5.68 2.39 3.92
N LEU A 18 5.27 2.84 2.74
CA LEU A 18 4.04 3.62 2.58
C LEU A 18 2.86 2.66 2.49
N ILE A 19 1.87 2.86 3.34
CA ILE A 19 0.63 2.09 3.34
C ILE A 19 -0.58 3.03 3.35
N ARG A 20 -1.73 2.50 2.95
CA ARG A 20 -3.02 3.11 3.29
C ARG A 20 -3.83 2.14 4.13
N ALA A 21 -4.62 2.65 5.05
CA ALA A 21 -5.51 1.83 5.84
C ALA A 21 -6.84 2.53 6.07
N LYS A 22 -7.88 1.73 6.31
CA LYS A 22 -9.14 2.20 6.88
C LYS A 22 -9.56 1.32 8.04
N GLN A 23 -10.19 1.94 9.03
CA GLN A 23 -10.73 1.21 10.17
C GLN A 23 -11.98 0.44 9.75
N LEU A 24 -12.12 -0.79 10.22
CA LEU A 24 -13.28 -1.62 9.98
C LEU A 24 -14.43 -1.12 10.85
N THR A 25 -15.55 -0.79 10.21
CA THR A 25 -16.81 -0.46 10.90
C THR A 25 -17.72 -1.68 11.07
N GLU A 26 -17.39 -2.78 10.41
CA GLU A 26 -18.07 -4.07 10.47
C GLU A 26 -17.02 -5.20 10.40
N PRO A 27 -17.32 -6.40 10.93
CA PRO A 27 -16.42 -7.54 10.79
C PRO A 27 -16.16 -7.85 9.31
N LEU A 28 -14.92 -8.16 8.96
CA LEU A 28 -14.50 -8.45 7.58
C LEU A 28 -13.74 -9.77 7.52
N ILE A 29 -14.12 -10.63 6.58
CA ILE A 29 -13.40 -11.86 6.25
C ILE A 29 -13.10 -11.86 4.76
N PHE A 30 -11.85 -12.15 4.39
CA PHE A 30 -11.46 -12.34 3.00
C PHE A 30 -10.31 -13.34 2.86
N VAL A 31 -10.17 -13.91 1.67
CA VAL A 31 -9.04 -14.77 1.31
C VAL A 31 -8.11 -14.00 0.38
N ASP A 32 -6.81 -13.98 0.69
CA ASP A 32 -5.82 -13.31 -0.15
C ASP A 32 -5.40 -14.15 -1.37
N ALA A 33 -4.56 -13.59 -2.23
CA ALA A 33 -4.08 -14.26 -3.44
C ALA A 33 -3.24 -15.53 -3.17
N LEU A 34 -2.80 -15.74 -1.93
CA LEU A 34 -2.08 -16.94 -1.50
C LEU A 34 -3.00 -17.98 -0.86
N GLY A 35 -4.32 -17.74 -0.85
CA GLY A 35 -5.30 -18.64 -0.25
C GLY A 35 -5.37 -18.54 1.27
N ARG A 36 -4.80 -17.49 1.89
CA ARG A 36 -4.86 -17.32 3.35
C ARG A 36 -6.11 -16.56 3.73
N GLU A 37 -6.84 -17.08 4.71
CA GLU A 37 -7.98 -16.39 5.30
C GLU A 37 -7.50 -15.29 6.26
N HIS A 38 -8.09 -14.12 6.14
CA HIS A 38 -7.93 -12.99 7.03
C HIS A 38 -9.29 -12.66 7.63
N CYS A 39 -9.34 -12.53 8.95
CA CYS A 39 -10.52 -12.08 9.68
C CYS A 39 -10.18 -10.84 10.51
N GLY A 40 -11.12 -9.90 10.57
CA GLY A 40 -11.00 -8.68 11.36
C GLY A 40 -12.32 -8.30 12.01
N HIS A 41 -12.22 -7.65 13.17
CA HIS A 41 -13.36 -7.18 13.94
C HIS A 41 -13.55 -5.67 13.74
N VAL A 42 -14.68 -5.16 14.24
CA VAL A 42 -14.93 -3.71 14.30
C VAL A 42 -13.80 -3.04 15.09
N GLY A 43 -13.19 -2.01 14.51
CA GLY A 43 -12.07 -1.27 15.09
C GLY A 43 -10.70 -1.70 14.57
N ASP A 44 -10.56 -2.91 14.01
CA ASP A 44 -9.32 -3.33 13.34
C ASP A 44 -9.11 -2.54 12.04
N TYR A 45 -7.92 -2.64 11.44
CA TYR A 45 -7.59 -1.93 10.23
C TYR A 45 -7.45 -2.87 9.04
N LEU A 46 -8.15 -2.56 7.95
CA LEU A 46 -7.81 -3.09 6.63
C LEU A 46 -6.66 -2.26 6.08
N VAL A 47 -5.51 -2.90 5.88
CA VAL A 47 -4.27 -2.28 5.39
C VAL A 47 -4.02 -2.71 3.96
N GLU A 48 -3.70 -1.74 3.09
CA GLU A 48 -3.21 -1.97 1.75
C GLU A 48 -1.79 -1.38 1.59
N SER A 49 -0.88 -2.24 1.16
CA SER A 49 0.50 -1.87 0.84
C SER A 49 0.60 -1.35 -0.60
N SER A 50 1.67 -0.63 -0.92
CA SER A 50 1.88 -0.07 -2.28
C SER A 50 2.02 -1.13 -3.38
N ASP A 51 2.32 -2.39 -3.03
CA ASP A 51 2.35 -3.53 -3.94
C ASP A 51 0.94 -4.12 -4.22
N GLY A 52 -0.10 -3.56 -3.61
CA GLY A 52 -1.49 -4.00 -3.73
C GLY A 52 -1.86 -5.16 -2.81
N THR A 53 -0.95 -5.61 -1.93
CA THR A 53 -1.29 -6.63 -0.93
C THR A 53 -2.18 -6.05 0.16
N ARG A 54 -3.14 -6.87 0.63
CA ARG A 54 -4.08 -6.50 1.68
C ARG A 54 -3.93 -7.43 2.88
N ARG A 55 -4.11 -6.87 4.08
CA ARG A 55 -4.12 -7.62 5.35
C ARG A 55 -5.02 -6.94 6.37
N ILE A 56 -5.40 -7.68 7.41
CA ILE A 56 -5.98 -7.10 8.64
C ILE A 56 -4.86 -6.83 9.65
N ALA A 57 -4.93 -5.70 10.34
CA ALA A 57 -4.08 -5.35 11.47
C ALA A 57 -4.95 -5.06 12.70
N PRO A 58 -4.66 -5.68 13.87
CA PRO A 58 -5.35 -5.36 15.11
C PRO A 58 -5.20 -3.89 15.47
N LYS A 59 -6.27 -3.28 15.99
CA LYS A 59 -6.29 -1.86 16.36
C LYS A 59 -5.09 -1.42 17.19
N GLU A 60 -4.87 -2.12 18.31
CA GLU A 60 -3.85 -1.78 19.32
C GLU A 60 -2.45 -1.71 18.71
N ILE A 61 -2.11 -2.70 17.89
CA ILE A 61 -0.81 -2.79 17.21
C ILE A 61 -0.71 -1.74 16.11
N PHE A 62 -1.80 -1.50 15.38
CA PHE A 62 -1.79 -0.56 14.27
C PHE A 62 -1.58 0.88 14.76
N GLU A 63 -2.32 1.30 15.78
CA GLU A 63 -2.23 2.66 16.31
C GLU A 63 -0.91 2.93 17.06
N ASP A 64 -0.27 1.89 17.63
CA ASP A 64 1.05 2.00 18.26
C ASP A 64 2.19 2.17 17.23
N ILE A 65 2.10 1.49 16.09
CA ILE A 65 3.18 1.43 15.10
C ILE A 65 3.07 2.52 14.03
N TYR A 66 1.85 2.93 13.67
CA TYR A 66 1.61 3.72 12.47
C TYR A 66 1.13 5.15 12.79
N VAL A 67 1.82 6.13 12.22
CA VAL A 67 1.41 7.54 12.29
C VAL A 67 0.64 7.93 11.04
N ALA A 68 -0.55 8.50 11.22
CA ALA A 68 -1.38 9.01 10.13
C ALA A 68 -0.71 10.23 9.47
N MET A 69 -0.61 10.20 8.15
CA MET A 69 -0.02 11.27 7.33
C MET A 69 -1.07 12.13 6.62
N GLY A 70 -2.31 11.67 6.54
CA GLY A 70 -3.42 12.37 5.88
C GLY A 70 -4.24 11.48 4.95
N LEU A 71 -5.23 12.07 4.28
CA LEU A 71 -6.17 11.36 3.41
C LEU A 71 -5.50 10.73 2.19
N ALA A 72 -5.93 9.52 1.83
CA ALA A 72 -5.36 8.78 0.70
C ALA A 72 -5.74 9.32 -0.69
N ARG A 73 -6.72 10.23 -0.78
CA ARG A 73 -7.27 10.74 -2.06
C ARG A 73 -6.22 11.34 -2.99
N ASN A 74 -5.23 12.04 -2.44
CA ASN A 74 -4.31 12.86 -3.24
C ASN A 74 -2.87 12.31 -3.26
N ASN A 75 -2.49 11.47 -2.29
CA ASN A 75 -1.10 11.14 -2.02
C ASN A 75 -0.80 9.63 -2.11
N TRP A 76 -1.79 8.79 -2.41
CA TRP A 76 -1.57 7.35 -2.60
C TRP A 76 -1.10 7.09 -4.03
N PRO A 77 0.03 6.37 -4.24
CA PRO A 77 0.47 6.06 -5.59
C PRO A 77 -0.60 5.25 -6.32
N PRO A 78 -0.97 5.61 -7.55
CA PRO A 78 -1.84 4.76 -8.35
C PRO A 78 -1.15 3.41 -8.51
N LEU A 79 -1.90 2.33 -8.33
CA LEU A 79 -1.45 0.96 -8.62
C LEU A 79 -1.33 0.81 -10.15
N SER A 80 -0.40 1.51 -10.80
CA SER A 80 0.04 1.18 -12.16
C SER A 80 0.87 -0.10 -12.06
N ARG A 81 0.16 -1.21 -11.96
CA ARG A 81 0.69 -2.54 -12.21
C ARG A 81 1.30 -2.52 -13.62
N ARG A 82 2.63 -2.36 -13.69
CA ARG A 82 3.52 -2.32 -14.89
C ARG A 82 3.83 -0.94 -15.49
N GLU A 83 4.44 -0.05 -14.73
CA GLU A 83 5.40 0.88 -15.33
C GLU A 83 6.62 1.09 -14.42
N LEU A 84 7.27 -0.02 -14.06
CA LEU A 84 8.73 0.02 -13.97
C LEU A 84 9.27 0.05 -15.40
N ALA A 85 9.07 1.16 -16.11
CA ALA A 85 10.09 1.56 -17.07
C ALA A 85 11.30 1.88 -16.20
N ILE A 86 12.16 0.89 -15.97
CA ILE A 86 13.55 1.14 -15.64
C ILE A 86 13.98 2.13 -16.72
N PRO A 87 14.27 3.41 -16.42
CA PRO A 87 14.85 4.27 -17.42
C PRO A 87 16.20 3.64 -17.66
N GLU A 88 16.31 2.96 -18.80
CA GLU A 88 17.52 2.50 -19.46
C GLU A 88 18.74 2.73 -18.59
N LEU A 89 19.13 1.67 -17.86
CA LEU A 89 20.46 1.58 -17.30
C LEU A 89 21.39 1.89 -18.47
N LYS A 90 21.84 3.14 -18.60
CA LYS A 90 22.74 3.60 -19.66
C LYS A 90 23.99 2.77 -19.46
N ARG A 91 24.01 1.62 -20.12
CA ARG A 91 25.15 0.76 -20.30
C ARG A 91 26.13 1.68 -21.03
N ARG A 92 27.03 2.31 -20.26
CA ARG A 92 28.15 3.04 -20.81
C ARG A 92 28.89 2.02 -21.65
N VAL A 93 28.64 2.03 -22.95
CA VAL A 93 29.49 1.34 -23.91
C VAL A 93 30.83 2.05 -23.81
N PRO A 94 31.93 1.39 -23.44
CA PRO A 94 33.23 2.03 -23.51
C PRO A 94 33.48 2.32 -25.00
N ALA A 95 33.73 3.58 -25.32
CA ALA A 95 34.15 3.98 -26.65
C ALA A 95 35.43 3.22 -26.99
N ARG A 96 35.33 2.28 -27.94
CA ARG A 96 36.49 1.62 -28.51
C ARG A 96 37.22 2.69 -29.33
N VAL A 97 38.29 3.24 -28.76
CA VAL A 97 39.21 4.12 -29.47
C VAL A 97 39.78 3.34 -30.63
N VAL A 98 39.37 3.69 -31.86
CA VAL A 98 40.04 3.26 -33.08
C VAL A 98 41.33 4.06 -33.13
N MET A 99 42.46 3.43 -32.83
CA MET A 99 43.76 3.93 -33.27
C MET A 99 44.07 3.28 -34.62
N GLN A 100 44.06 4.10 -35.66
CA GLN A 100 44.71 3.81 -36.93
C GLN A 100 46.22 4.02 -36.75
N ALA A 101 47.01 3.05 -37.19
CA ALA A 101 48.38 3.21 -37.64
C ALA A 101 48.65 2.13 -38.69
#